data_AF-A0A0A2XP78-F1
#
_entry.id   AF-A0A0A2XP78-F1
#
_cell.length_a   1.000
_cell.length_b   1.000
_cell.length_c   1.000
_cell.angle_alpha   90.00
_cell.angle_beta   90.00
_cell.angle_gamma   90.00
#
_symmetry.space_group_name_H-M   'P 1'
#
loop_
_entity.id
_entity.type
_entity.pdbx_description
1 polymer ?
#
loop_
_entity_poly.entity_id
_entity_poly.type
_entity_poly.pdbx_seq_one_letter_code
_entity_poly.pdbx_strand_id
1 'polypeptide(L)'
;MEMTSIQRLILANQYELMALLNPEQAVHFRRLKTIVQSGFAKELQELDKGFSYLGEAECDAVRDTLEMYHALQVCYNNLPDKPAISANQIKFIGYCAIREKKYCQYVKFLRESEKLYADVEFYADDNDAQICMAEKYQKMLAVWRSCPHEYHLSAEEIRRILAA
;
A
#
# COMPACT_ATOMS: atom_id res chain seq x y z
N MET A 1 20.43 -6.91 -7.04
CA MET A 1 20.34 -6.57 -8.48
C MET A 1 21.43 -7.25 -9.29
N GLU A 2 21.11 -8.38 -9.96
CA GLU A 2 21.98 -8.94 -11.00
C GLU A 2 21.63 -8.30 -12.35
N MET A 3 22.63 -7.82 -13.09
CA MET A 3 22.44 -7.16 -14.39
C MET A 3 23.45 -7.67 -15.40
N THR A 4 22.98 -7.86 -16.63
CA THR A 4 23.82 -8.11 -17.79
C THR A 4 24.68 -6.88 -18.12
N SER A 5 25.79 -7.10 -18.82
CA SER A 5 26.62 -5.99 -19.33
C SER A 5 25.85 -5.04 -20.26
N ILE A 6 24.86 -5.55 -21.00
CA ILE A 6 23.98 -4.74 -21.86
C ILE A 6 23.11 -3.81 -21.01
N GLN A 7 22.47 -4.33 -19.95
CA GLN A 7 21.66 -3.51 -19.03
C GLN A 7 22.49 -2.43 -18.33
N ARG A 8 23.73 -2.75 -17.92
CA ARG A 8 24.64 -1.76 -17.31
C ARG A 8 25.05 -0.66 -18.30
N LEU A 9 25.26 -1.00 -19.57
CA LEU A 9 25.52 -0.01 -20.63
C LEU A 9 24.30 0.92 -20.85
N ILE A 10 23.09 0.36 -20.88
CA ILE A 10 21.85 1.15 -21.01
C ILE A 10 21.71 2.14 -19.85
N LEU A 11 21.86 1.68 -18.60
CA LEU A 11 21.78 2.53 -17.41
C LEU A 11 22.88 3.60 -17.39
N ALA A 12 24.11 3.25 -17.76
CA ALA A 12 25.20 4.21 -17.84
C ALA A 12 24.90 5.35 -18.83
N ASN A 13 24.31 5.01 -19.98
CA ASN A 13 23.88 6.00 -20.97
C ASN A 13 22.71 6.85 -20.46
N GLN A 14 21.73 6.25 -19.77
CA GLN A 14 20.61 6.99 -19.16
C GLN A 14 21.11 8.00 -18.13
N TYR A 15 22.02 7.62 -17.23
CA TYR A 15 22.58 8.55 -16.26
C TYR A 15 23.41 9.67 -16.89
N GLU A 16 24.11 9.39 -18.01
CA GLU A 16 24.77 10.46 -18.78
C GLU A 16 23.76 11.47 -19.32
N LEU A 17 22.68 11.00 -19.94
CA LEU A 17 21.62 11.85 -20.46
C LEU A 17 20.94 12.66 -19.34
N MET A 18 20.64 12.05 -18.19
CA MET A 18 20.05 12.74 -17.04
C MET A 18 20.98 13.82 -16.47
N ALA A 19 22.30 13.60 -16.48
CA ALA A 19 23.27 14.62 -16.06
C ALA A 19 23.32 15.83 -17.00
N LEU A 20 23.07 15.61 -18.30
CA LEU A 20 22.98 16.68 -19.30
C LEU A 20 21.65 17.44 -19.19
N LEU A 21 20.55 16.73 -18.96
CA LEU A 21 19.21 17.30 -18.86
C LEU A 21 18.96 18.04 -17.53
N ASN A 22 19.61 17.60 -16.45
CA ASN A 22 19.52 18.24 -15.14
C ASN A 22 20.93 18.47 -14.54
N PRO A 23 21.58 19.59 -14.92
CA PRO A 23 22.93 19.92 -14.45
C PRO A 23 23.04 20.05 -12.93
N GLU A 24 21.97 20.47 -12.24
CA GLU A 24 21.95 20.60 -10.77
C GLU A 24 22.14 19.25 -10.07
N GLN A 25 21.65 18.16 -10.66
CA GLN A 25 21.79 16.79 -10.16
C GLN A 25 22.89 15.99 -10.87
N ALA A 26 23.70 16.61 -11.74
CA ALA A 26 24.70 15.91 -12.55
C ALA A 26 25.71 15.11 -11.72
N VAL A 27 26.10 15.61 -10.54
CA VAL A 27 27.01 14.89 -9.63
C VAL A 27 26.40 13.56 -9.16
N HIS A 28 25.10 13.56 -8.84
CA HIS A 28 24.37 12.37 -8.43
C HIS A 28 24.31 11.34 -9.56
N PHE A 29 23.93 11.76 -10.77
CA PHE A 29 23.85 10.84 -11.92
C PHE A 29 25.21 10.31 -12.37
N ARG A 30 26.27 11.14 -12.36
CA ARG A 30 27.64 10.67 -12.64
C ARG A 30 28.09 9.62 -11.63
N ARG A 31 27.74 9.76 -10.35
CA ARG A 31 28.00 8.74 -9.33
C ARG A 31 27.28 7.43 -9.67
N LEU A 32 26.00 7.48 -10.03
CA LEU A 32 25.24 6.29 -10.42
C LEU A 32 25.80 5.61 -11.68
N LYS A 33 26.19 6.39 -12.68
CA LYS A 33 26.91 5.92 -13.88
C LYS A 33 28.16 5.13 -13.50
N THR A 34 29.03 5.69 -12.64
CA THR A 34 30.24 5.01 -12.17
C THR A 34 29.92 3.70 -11.46
N ILE A 35 28.89 3.67 -10.61
CA ILE A 35 28.45 2.45 -9.91
C ILE A 35 28.07 1.35 -10.90
N VAL A 36 27.24 1.65 -11.90
CA VAL A 36 26.78 0.64 -12.87
C VAL A 36 27.87 0.23 -13.86
N GLN A 37 28.74 1.15 -14.28
CA GLN A 37 29.85 0.82 -15.20
C GLN A 37 30.92 -0.05 -14.52
N SER A 38 31.33 0.32 -13.31
CA SER A 38 32.36 -0.41 -12.56
C SER A 38 31.82 -1.67 -11.88
N GLY A 39 30.50 -1.79 -11.72
CA GLY A 39 29.86 -2.97 -11.13
C GLY A 39 30.15 -3.14 -9.64
N PHE A 40 30.16 -2.05 -8.86
CA PHE A 40 30.41 -2.13 -7.43
C PHE A 40 29.23 -2.83 -6.72
N ALA A 41 29.43 -4.10 -6.35
CA ALA A 41 28.35 -4.98 -5.89
C ALA A 41 27.59 -4.44 -4.67
N LYS A 42 28.29 -3.82 -3.70
CA LYS A 42 27.68 -3.25 -2.50
C LYS A 42 26.73 -2.10 -2.85
N GLU A 43 27.16 -1.19 -3.71
CA GLU A 43 26.39 -0.04 -4.15
C GLU A 43 25.21 -0.47 -5.02
N LEU A 44 25.40 -1.49 -5.87
CA LEU A 44 24.30 -2.08 -6.65
C LEU A 44 23.23 -2.72 -5.76
N GLN A 45 23.64 -3.39 -4.67
CA GLN A 45 22.70 -3.92 -3.68
C GLN A 45 21.94 -2.79 -2.96
N GLU A 46 22.60 -1.66 -2.69
CA GLU A 46 21.95 -0.52 -2.05
C GLU A 46 20.91 0.14 -2.96
N LEU A 47 21.20 0.23 -4.27
CA LEU A 47 20.21 0.69 -5.26
C LEU A 47 18.99 -0.23 -5.33
N ASP A 48 19.22 -1.55 -5.22
CA ASP A 48 18.16 -2.57 -5.24
C ASP A 48 17.14 -2.37 -4.10
N LYS A 49 17.60 -1.93 -2.91
CA LYS A 49 16.73 -1.63 -1.76
C LYS A 49 15.78 -0.45 -2.01
N GLY A 50 16.05 0.38 -3.01
CA GLY A 50 15.18 1.48 -3.42
C GLY A 50 13.91 1.00 -4.12
N PHE A 51 13.89 -0.23 -4.62
CA PHE A 51 12.73 -0.83 -5.26
C PHE A 51 11.89 -1.59 -4.24
N SER A 52 10.58 -1.30 -4.21
CA SER A 52 9.61 -2.14 -3.52
C SER A 52 8.91 -3.05 -4.51
N TYR A 53 8.50 -4.23 -4.04
CA TYR A 53 7.67 -5.16 -4.79
C TYR A 53 6.47 -5.54 -3.94
N LEU A 54 5.28 -5.46 -4.55
CA LEU A 54 4.01 -5.89 -3.98
C LEU A 54 3.37 -6.80 -5.02
N GLY A 55 3.14 -8.07 -4.65
CA GLY A 55 2.58 -9.05 -5.58
C GLY A 55 1.10 -8.77 -5.88
N GLU A 56 0.58 -9.34 -6.97
CA GLU A 56 -0.83 -9.17 -7.37
C GLU A 56 -1.81 -9.57 -6.26
N ALA A 57 -1.65 -10.75 -5.66
CA ALA A 57 -2.49 -11.19 -4.55
C ALA A 57 -2.42 -10.27 -3.31
N GLU A 58 -1.27 -9.62 -3.10
CA GLU A 58 -1.10 -8.64 -2.02
C GLU A 58 -1.80 -7.31 -2.35
N CYS A 59 -1.72 -6.89 -3.61
CA CYS A 59 -2.47 -5.75 -4.14
C CYS A 59 -3.98 -5.97 -3.99
N ASP A 60 -4.48 -7.14 -4.39
CA ASP A 60 -5.89 -7.50 -4.27
C ASP A 60 -6.34 -7.52 -2.81
N ALA A 61 -5.55 -8.10 -1.92
CA ALA A 61 -5.85 -8.10 -0.49
C ALA A 61 -6.02 -6.69 0.10
N VAL A 62 -5.19 -5.72 -0.33
CA VAL A 62 -5.33 -4.32 0.11
C VAL A 62 -6.60 -3.68 -0.47
N ARG A 63 -6.90 -3.92 -1.76
CA ARG A 63 -8.12 -3.41 -2.40
C ARG A 63 -9.38 -3.97 -1.76
N ASP A 64 -9.40 -5.27 -1.53
CA ASP A 64 -10.49 -5.96 -0.83
C ASP A 64 -10.67 -5.44 0.59
N THR A 65 -9.56 -5.13 1.29
CA THR A 65 -9.63 -4.53 2.63
C THR A 65 -10.33 -3.17 2.57
N LEU A 66 -9.96 -2.30 1.62
CA LEU A 66 -10.60 -0.99 1.45
C LEU A 66 -12.08 -1.14 1.05
N GLU A 67 -12.40 -2.09 0.18
CA GLU A 67 -13.77 -2.39 -0.24
C GLU A 67 -14.64 -2.89 0.92
N MET A 68 -14.10 -3.79 1.74
CA MET A 68 -14.76 -4.25 2.96
C MET A 68 -15.05 -3.08 3.90
N TYR A 69 -14.08 -2.18 4.12
CA TYR A 69 -14.28 -0.99 4.96
C TYR A 69 -15.33 -0.03 4.38
N HIS A 70 -15.34 0.16 3.07
CA HIS A 70 -16.40 0.90 2.38
C HIS A 70 -17.79 0.28 2.66
N ALA A 71 -17.92 -1.04 2.46
CA ALA A 71 -19.17 -1.75 2.73
C ALA A 71 -19.61 -1.64 4.20
N LEU A 72 -18.67 -1.80 5.16
CA LEU A 72 -18.95 -1.64 6.59
C LEU A 72 -19.47 -0.24 6.91
N GLN A 73 -18.87 0.81 6.35
CA GLN A 73 -19.27 2.20 6.58
C GLN A 73 -20.66 2.49 5.98
N VAL A 74 -20.89 2.07 4.73
CA VAL A 74 -22.19 2.22 4.06
C VAL A 74 -23.29 1.49 4.84
N CYS A 75 -23.06 0.23 5.21
CA CYS A 75 -24.04 -0.57 5.94
C CYS A 75 -24.33 0.03 7.32
N TYR A 76 -23.29 0.42 8.07
CA TYR A 76 -23.44 1.08 9.37
C TYR A 76 -24.26 2.38 9.30
N ASN A 77 -24.02 3.20 8.28
CA ASN A 77 -24.74 4.45 8.08
C ASN A 77 -26.23 4.25 7.75
N ASN A 78 -26.57 3.11 7.15
CA ASN A 78 -27.94 2.74 6.79
C ASN A 78 -28.68 1.98 7.90
N LEU A 79 -28.03 1.65 9.02
CA LEU A 79 -28.70 0.97 10.14
C LEU A 79 -29.70 1.91 10.83
N PRO A 80 -30.96 1.48 11.07
CA PRO A 80 -31.97 2.30 11.72
C PRO A 80 -31.66 2.56 13.20
N ASP A 81 -31.04 1.59 13.86
CA ASP A 81 -30.44 1.73 15.19
C ASP A 81 -28.94 1.48 15.08
N LYS A 82 -28.14 2.31 15.74
CA LYS A 82 -26.69 2.13 15.86
C LYS A 82 -26.43 1.44 17.20
N PRO A 83 -26.42 0.08 17.27
CA PRO A 83 -26.07 -0.62 18.50
C PRO A 83 -24.62 -0.33 18.89
N ALA A 84 -24.10 -0.98 19.93
CA ALA A 84 -22.80 -0.77 20.59
C ALA A 84 -21.52 -0.88 19.71
N ILE A 85 -21.59 -0.61 18.41
CA ILE A 85 -20.50 -0.39 17.47
C ILE A 85 -20.22 1.12 17.44
N SER A 86 -19.04 1.51 17.88
CA SER A 86 -18.58 2.89 17.77
C SER A 86 -18.27 3.23 16.31
N ALA A 87 -18.63 4.44 15.87
CA ALA A 87 -18.31 4.95 14.54
C ALA A 87 -16.79 4.91 14.24
N ASN A 88 -15.94 4.91 15.27
CA ASN A 88 -14.49 4.78 15.08
C ASN A 88 -14.04 3.36 14.70
N GLN A 89 -14.83 2.32 15.03
CA GLN A 89 -14.45 0.93 14.74
C GLN A 89 -14.61 0.57 13.26
N ILE A 90 -15.48 1.28 12.54
CA ILE A 90 -15.69 1.13 11.10
C ILE A 90 -14.78 2.02 10.26
N LYS A 91 -13.93 2.84 10.89
CA LYS A 91 -12.92 3.65 10.17
C LYS A 91 -11.71 2.80 9.86
N PHE A 92 -11.19 2.93 8.65
CA PHE A 92 -9.99 2.23 8.26
C PHE A 92 -8.77 2.85 8.94
N ILE A 93 -8.04 2.07 9.72
CA ILE A 93 -6.91 2.56 10.52
C ILE A 93 -5.63 2.65 9.68
N GLY A 94 -5.52 1.81 8.64
CA GLY A 94 -4.32 1.72 7.80
C GLY A 94 -3.42 0.55 8.16
N TYR A 95 -2.14 0.66 7.82
CA TYR A 95 -1.13 -0.38 8.03
C TYR A 95 0.05 0.20 8.82
N CYS A 96 0.93 -0.65 9.36
CA CYS A 96 2.12 -0.18 10.07
C CYS A 96 3.12 0.49 9.11
N ALA A 97 3.38 1.79 9.28
CA ALA A 97 4.31 2.53 8.41
C ALA A 97 5.75 1.97 8.41
N ILE A 98 6.14 1.26 9.47
CA ILE A 98 7.48 0.67 9.63
C ILE A 98 7.55 -0.75 9.07
N ARG A 99 6.63 -1.64 9.50
CA ARG A 99 6.69 -3.08 9.20
C ARG A 99 5.93 -3.47 7.93
N GLU A 100 4.96 -2.66 7.53
CA GLU A 100 4.02 -2.91 6.44
C GLU A 100 4.06 -1.78 5.40
N LYS A 101 5.21 -1.11 5.29
CA LYS A 101 5.42 0.08 4.44
C LYS A 101 4.90 -0.07 3.02
N LYS A 102 5.04 -1.25 2.42
CA LYS A 102 4.55 -1.52 1.06
C LYS A 102 3.03 -1.40 0.92
N TYR A 103 2.26 -1.81 1.94
CA TYR A 103 0.80 -1.65 1.96
C TYR A 103 0.42 -0.18 2.15
N CYS A 104 1.10 0.55 3.05
CA CYS A 104 0.90 1.99 3.21
C CYS A 104 1.15 2.76 1.89
N GLN A 105 2.24 2.43 1.18
CA GLN A 105 2.56 3.02 -0.12
C GLN A 105 1.48 2.75 -1.16
N TYR A 106 0.94 1.54 -1.18
CA TYR A 106 -0.10 1.17 -2.13
C TYR A 106 -1.45 1.81 -1.82
N VAL A 107 -1.86 1.88 -0.55
CA VAL A 107 -3.05 2.66 -0.12
C VAL A 107 -2.92 4.12 -0.55
N LYS A 108 -1.73 4.72 -0.33
CA LYS A 108 -1.44 6.09 -0.76
C LYS A 108 -1.55 6.25 -2.28
N PHE A 109 -0.99 5.32 -3.05
CA PHE A 109 -1.12 5.31 -4.51
C PHE A 109 -2.58 5.24 -4.96
N LEU A 110 -3.38 4.32 -4.40
CA LEU A 110 -4.80 4.18 -4.74
C LEU A 110 -5.60 5.46 -4.46
N ARG A 111 -5.34 6.12 -3.34
CA ARG A 111 -6.09 7.31 -2.92
C ARG A 111 -5.62 8.59 -3.61
N GLU A 112 -4.31 8.81 -3.66
CA GLU A 112 -3.75 10.08 -4.14
C GLU A 112 -3.54 10.11 -5.64
N SER A 113 -3.09 8.99 -6.23
CA SER A 113 -2.81 8.88 -7.66
C SER A 113 -4.04 8.40 -8.44
N GLU A 114 -4.63 7.27 -8.04
CA GLU A 114 -5.77 6.67 -8.74
C GLU A 114 -7.14 7.27 -8.36
N LYS A 115 -7.20 8.05 -7.27
CA LYS A 115 -8.43 8.66 -6.73
C LYS A 115 -9.53 7.64 -6.41
N LEU A 116 -9.15 6.41 -6.08
CA LEU A 116 -10.06 5.36 -5.65
C LEU A 116 -10.29 5.42 -4.13
N TYR A 117 -11.43 4.87 -3.68
CA TYR A 117 -11.82 4.79 -2.26
C TYR A 117 -11.83 6.16 -1.56
N ALA A 118 -12.15 7.23 -2.30
CA ALA A 118 -12.18 8.60 -1.77
C ALA A 118 -13.22 8.76 -0.64
N ASP A 119 -14.29 7.97 -0.68
CA ASP A 119 -15.38 7.98 0.29
C ASP A 119 -15.13 7.11 1.52
N VAL A 120 -14.04 6.33 1.54
CA VAL A 120 -13.68 5.53 2.71
C VAL A 120 -13.11 6.45 3.78
N GLU A 121 -13.74 6.45 4.95
CA GLU A 121 -13.26 7.21 6.11
C GLU A 121 -12.09 6.49 6.79
N PHE A 122 -11.02 7.24 7.03
CA PHE A 122 -9.85 6.78 7.76
C PHE A 122 -9.91 7.25 9.22
N TYR A 123 -9.25 6.51 10.10
CA TYR A 123 -9.18 6.86 11.52
C TYR A 123 -8.29 8.08 11.76
N ALA A 124 -7.17 8.18 11.05
CA ALA A 124 -6.19 9.26 11.12
C ALA A 124 -5.65 9.56 9.72
N ASP A 125 -5.16 10.78 9.48
CA ASP A 125 -4.68 11.22 8.16
C ASP A 125 -3.38 10.54 7.71
N ASP A 126 -2.54 10.12 8.66
CA ASP A 126 -1.26 9.43 8.37
C ASP A 126 -1.44 7.96 8.01
N ASN A 127 -2.63 7.40 8.27
CA ASN A 127 -2.99 6.00 8.03
C ASN A 127 -1.97 5.01 8.63
N ASP A 128 -1.29 5.40 9.71
CA ASP A 128 -0.34 4.56 10.42
C ASP A 128 -1.04 3.86 11.58
N ALA A 129 -1.28 2.57 11.42
CA ALA A 129 -1.87 1.75 12.47
C ALA A 129 -0.93 1.54 13.66
N GLN A 130 0.37 1.81 13.52
CA GLN A 130 1.44 1.56 14.50
C GLN A 130 1.65 0.07 14.86
N ILE A 131 0.69 -0.79 14.54
CA ILE A 131 0.71 -2.25 14.67
C ILE A 131 0.48 -2.91 13.31
N CYS A 132 0.96 -4.16 13.13
CA CYS A 132 0.71 -4.90 11.90
C CYS A 132 -0.76 -5.28 11.80
N MET A 133 -1.40 -4.94 10.68
CA MET A 133 -2.83 -5.16 10.47
C MET A 133 -3.16 -6.17 9.37
N ALA A 134 -2.20 -6.56 8.53
CA ALA A 134 -2.46 -7.42 7.37
C ALA A 134 -3.12 -8.76 7.76
N GLU A 135 -2.60 -9.46 8.78
CA GLU A 135 -3.19 -10.72 9.25
C GLU A 135 -4.60 -10.54 9.81
N LYS A 136 -4.84 -9.43 10.52
CA LYS A 136 -6.16 -9.10 11.04
C LYS A 136 -7.13 -8.87 9.88
N TYR A 137 -6.75 -8.07 8.89
CA TYR A 137 -7.59 -7.82 7.73
C TYR A 137 -7.88 -9.07 6.92
N GLN A 138 -6.93 -10.01 6.80
CA GLN A 138 -7.21 -11.30 6.19
C GLN A 138 -8.30 -12.09 6.92
N LYS A 139 -8.31 -12.09 8.25
CA LYS A 139 -9.38 -12.73 9.04
C LYS A 139 -10.72 -12.02 8.87
N MET A 140 -10.71 -10.68 8.91
CA MET A 140 -11.91 -9.87 8.67
C MET A 140 -12.50 -10.16 7.27
N LEU A 141 -11.66 -10.21 6.24
CA LEU A 141 -12.06 -10.54 4.87
C LEU A 141 -12.67 -11.93 4.76
N ALA A 142 -12.11 -12.92 5.46
CA ALA A 142 -12.66 -14.27 5.48
C ALA A 142 -14.08 -14.29 6.08
N VAL A 143 -14.32 -13.54 7.16
CA VAL A 143 -15.66 -13.40 7.74
C VAL A 143 -16.59 -12.64 6.81
N TRP A 144 -16.15 -11.54 6.21
CA TRP A 144 -16.96 -10.73 5.31
C TRP A 144 -17.42 -11.53 4.07
N ARG A 145 -16.52 -12.28 3.45
CA ARG A 145 -16.84 -13.18 2.33
C ARG A 145 -17.72 -14.37 2.71
N SER A 146 -17.81 -14.69 4.01
CA SER A 146 -18.72 -15.72 4.53
C SER A 146 -20.14 -15.21 4.76
N CYS A 147 -20.35 -13.88 4.75
CA CYS A 147 -21.68 -13.30 4.85
C CYS A 147 -22.50 -13.58 3.57
N PRO A 148 -23.83 -13.76 3.68
CA PRO A 148 -24.68 -14.01 2.50
C PRO A 148 -24.61 -12.88 1.46
N HIS A 149 -24.38 -11.66 1.92
CA HIS A 149 -24.20 -10.48 1.10
C HIS A 149 -23.01 -9.66 1.62
N GLU A 150 -22.17 -9.19 0.71
CA GLU A 150 -21.04 -8.29 1.01
C GLU A 150 -21.50 -6.86 1.35
N TYR A 151 -22.67 -6.49 0.82
CA TYR A 151 -23.39 -5.24 1.06
C TYR A 151 -24.75 -5.55 1.71
N HIS A 152 -25.31 -4.60 2.48
CA HIS A 152 -26.49 -4.80 3.34
C HIS A 152 -26.26 -5.68 4.57
N LEU A 153 -25.11 -5.52 5.20
CA LEU A 153 -24.73 -6.22 6.43
C LEU A 153 -25.62 -5.79 7.60
N SER A 154 -26.09 -6.77 8.37
CA SER A 154 -26.72 -6.56 9.67
C SER A 154 -25.71 -6.09 10.73
N ALA A 155 -26.20 -5.52 11.82
CA ALA A 155 -25.34 -5.12 12.94
C ALA A 155 -24.55 -6.30 13.58
N GLU A 156 -25.11 -7.52 13.54
CA GLU A 156 -24.41 -8.71 14.02
C GLU A 156 -23.27 -9.10 13.09
N GLU A 157 -23.47 -9.03 11.78
CA GLU A 157 -22.43 -9.30 10.78
C GLU A 157 -21.29 -8.29 10.88
N ILE A 158 -21.62 -6.99 10.98
CA ILE A 158 -20.61 -5.94 11.18
C ILE A 158 -19.76 -6.22 12.44
N ARG A 159 -20.39 -6.55 13.58
CA ARG A 159 -19.65 -6.90 14.80
C ARG A 159 -18.76 -8.13 14.61
N ARG A 160 -19.27 -9.17 13.93
CA ARG A 160 -18.52 -10.40 13.69
C ARG A 160 -17.28 -10.16 12.82
N ILE A 161 -17.42 -9.34 11.78
CA ILE A 161 -16.29 -8.94 10.92
C ILE A 161 -15.26 -8.17 11.75
N LEU A 162 -15.67 -7.15 12.50
CA LEU A 162 -14.76 -6.31 13.30
C LEU A 162 -14.04 -7.07 14.44
N ALA A 163 -14.61 -8.18 14.89
CA ALA A 163 -14.09 -9.01 15.98
C ALA A 163 -13.17 -10.16 15.53
N ALA A 164 -13.00 -10.36 14.22
CA ALA A 164 -12.11 -11.38 13.64
C ALA A 164 -10.61 -11.06 13.89
#